data_AF-A0A1L3GL49-F1
#
_entry.id   AF-A0A1L3GL49-F1
#
_cell.length_a   1.000
_cell.length_b   1.000
_cell.length_c   1.000
_cell.angle_alpha   90.00
_cell.angle_beta   90.00
_cell.angle_gamma   90.00
#
_symmetry.space_group_name_H-M   'P 1'
#
loop_
_entity.id
_entity.type
_entity.pdbx_description
1 polymer ?
#
loop_
_entity_poly.entity_id
_entity_poly.type
_entity_poly.pdbx_seq_one_letter_code
_entity_poly.pdbx_strand_id
1 'polypeptide(L)'
;MRTKVAAVVFNSVFRDARVLKQAESMEKNNYEVKVFGIQDENNKIRNPKTNYQFDIILSECHSYRKFLLCGILTLFFVFIFHKIPDHAGFLKGIVIVFFLFAFLFLFKKKNK
;
A
#
# COMPACT_ATOMS: atom_id res chain seq x y z
N MET A 1 3.96 -33.83 2.17
CA MET A 1 4.20 -32.40 1.85
C MET A 1 2.85 -31.70 1.94
N ARG A 2 2.69 -30.66 2.76
CA ARG A 2 1.38 -29.97 2.91
C ARG A 2 1.18 -28.98 1.77
N THR A 3 -0.04 -28.89 1.24
CA THR A 3 -0.40 -27.91 0.22
C THR A 3 -0.50 -26.52 0.86
N LYS A 4 0.16 -25.54 0.26
CA LYS A 4 0.19 -24.16 0.75
C LYS A 4 -0.97 -23.36 0.17
N VAL A 5 -1.70 -22.65 1.04
CA VAL A 5 -2.83 -21.80 0.66
C VAL A 5 -2.59 -20.39 1.21
N ALA A 6 -2.68 -19.40 0.33
CA ALA A 6 -2.61 -17.99 0.70
C ALA A 6 -3.95 -17.33 0.43
N ALA A 7 -4.48 -16.62 1.42
CA ALA A 7 -5.69 -15.81 1.28
C ALA A 7 -5.34 -14.33 1.44
N VAL A 8 -5.72 -13.50 0.47
CA VAL A 8 -5.53 -12.04 0.54
C VAL A 8 -6.90 -11.41 0.80
N VAL A 9 -6.99 -10.63 1.88
CA VAL A 9 -8.25 -10.04 2.34
C VAL A 9 -8.08 -8.55 2.53
N PHE A 10 -8.95 -7.79 1.87
CA PHE A 10 -9.00 -6.34 1.98
C PHE A 10 -9.90 -5.93 3.12
N ASN A 11 -9.35 -5.12 4.03
CA ASN A 11 -10.01 -4.58 5.22
C ASN A 11 -10.52 -5.63 6.22
N SER A 12 -10.22 -5.38 7.49
CA SER A 12 -10.92 -5.99 8.62
C SER A 12 -10.91 -7.54 8.66
N VAL A 13 -9.77 -8.18 8.38
CA VAL A 13 -9.58 -9.65 8.51
C VAL A 13 -10.09 -10.19 9.85
N PHE A 14 -9.82 -9.46 10.94
CA PHE A 14 -10.27 -9.81 12.28
C PHE A 14 -11.77 -9.68 12.53
N ARG A 15 -12.49 -8.95 11.66
CA ARG A 15 -13.94 -8.78 11.76
C ARG A 15 -14.68 -9.72 10.82
N ASP A 16 -14.06 -10.19 9.73
CA ASP A 16 -14.68 -11.18 8.86
C ASP A 16 -14.48 -12.60 9.40
N ALA A 17 -15.41 -13.01 10.27
CA ALA A 17 -15.43 -14.36 10.84
C ALA A 17 -15.51 -15.47 9.78
N ARG A 18 -15.97 -15.20 8.56
CA ARG A 18 -16.05 -16.22 7.50
C ARG A 18 -14.66 -16.59 7.00
N VAL A 19 -13.79 -15.60 6.76
CA VAL A 19 -12.39 -15.81 6.38
C VAL A 19 -11.68 -16.65 7.44
N LEU A 20 -11.84 -16.28 8.71
CA LEU A 20 -11.18 -16.95 9.83
C LEU A 20 -11.66 -18.40 9.99
N LYS A 21 -12.98 -18.65 9.92
CA LYS A 21 -13.53 -20.02 9.99
C LYS A 21 -13.09 -20.88 8.82
N GLN A 22 -12.99 -20.30 7.62
CA GLN A 22 -12.58 -21.04 6.44
C GLN A 22 -11.08 -21.35 6.45
N ALA A 23 -10.26 -20.41 6.90
CA ALA A 23 -8.83 -20.64 7.13
C ALA A 23 -8.59 -21.74 8.19
N GLU A 24 -9.33 -21.70 9.30
CA GLU A 24 -9.28 -22.74 10.35
C GLU A 24 -9.71 -24.11 9.80
N SER A 25 -10.77 -24.15 9.00
CA SER A 25 -11.23 -25.39 8.36
C SER A 25 -10.18 -25.97 7.40
N MET A 26 -9.50 -25.13 6.62
CA MET A 26 -8.42 -25.57 5.74
C MET A 26 -7.21 -26.07 6.54
N GLU A 27 -6.86 -25.40 7.63
CA GLU A 27 -5.79 -25.85 8.50
C GLU A 27 -6.07 -27.23 9.11
N LYS A 28 -7.30 -27.45 9.62
CA LYS A 28 -7.75 -28.77 10.13
C LYS A 28 -7.69 -29.87 9.07
N ASN A 29 -7.81 -29.51 7.80
CA ASN A 29 -7.67 -30.41 6.67
C ASN A 29 -6.21 -30.55 6.19
N ASN A 30 -5.22 -30.27 7.05
CA ASN A 30 -3.79 -30.46 6.81
C ASN A 30 -3.18 -29.54 5.72
N TYR A 31 -3.80 -28.39 5.43
CA TYR A 31 -3.22 -27.35 4.58
C TYR A 31 -2.34 -26.39 5.41
N GLU A 32 -1.29 -25.84 4.80
CA GLU A 32 -0.52 -24.73 5.38
C GLU A 32 -1.16 -23.41 4.93
N VAL A 33 -1.87 -22.73 5.84
CA VAL A 33 -2.67 -21.54 5.52
C VAL A 33 -1.98 -20.27 5.98
N LYS A 34 -1.90 -19.27 5.11
CA LYS A 34 -1.44 -17.91 5.44
C LYS A 34 -2.48 -16.89 5.01
N VAL A 35 -2.91 -16.04 5.95
CA VAL A 35 -3.89 -14.98 5.68
C VAL A 35 -3.19 -13.63 5.66
N PHE A 36 -3.23 -12.95 4.52
CA PHE A 36 -2.68 -11.61 4.32
C PHE A 36 -3.81 -10.58 4.41
N GLY A 37 -3.82 -9.79 5.49
CA GLY A 37 -4.77 -8.72 5.70
C GLY A 37 -4.24 -7.37 5.27
N ILE A 38 -4.88 -6.74 4.30
CA ILE A 38 -4.57 -5.37 3.90
C ILE A 38 -5.42 -4.42 4.74
N GLN A 39 -4.79 -3.66 5.63
CA GLN A 39 -5.46 -2.73 6.53
C GLN A 39 -5.43 -1.29 6.00
N ASP A 40 -6.58 -0.62 6.13
CA ASP A 40 -6.72 0.83 6.00
C ASP A 40 -6.54 1.53 7.37
N GLU A 41 -6.19 2.82 7.36
CA GLU A 41 -5.86 3.60 8.57
C GLU A 41 -6.98 3.61 9.61
N ASN A 42 -8.23 3.51 9.16
CA ASN A 42 -9.41 3.52 10.01
C ASN A 42 -9.61 2.23 10.81
N ASN A 43 -8.95 1.13 10.43
CA ASN A 43 -9.09 -0.19 11.06
C ASN A 43 -7.73 -0.81 11.41
N LYS A 44 -6.76 0.01 11.83
CA LYS A 44 -5.47 -0.49 12.33
C LYS A 44 -5.68 -1.31 13.59
N ILE A 45 -5.41 -2.61 13.51
CA ILE A 45 -5.36 -3.49 14.69
C ILE A 45 -3.89 -3.70 15.00
N ARG A 46 -3.41 -3.07 16.08
CA ARG A 46 -2.02 -3.20 16.54
C ARG A 46 -1.85 -4.52 17.27
N ASN A 47 -0.94 -5.38 16.79
CA ASN A 47 -0.58 -6.68 17.38
C ASN A 47 -1.77 -7.46 17.94
N PRO A 48 -2.68 -7.95 17.07
CA PRO A 48 -3.72 -8.86 17.51
C PRO A 48 -3.05 -10.14 18.02
N LYS A 49 -3.20 -10.44 19.32
CA LYS A 49 -2.94 -11.77 19.83
C LYS A 49 -4.02 -12.69 19.28
N THR A 50 -3.62 -13.64 18.43
CA THR A 50 -4.53 -14.61 17.84
C THR A 50 -4.33 -15.98 18.47
N ASN A 51 -5.43 -16.64 18.81
CA ASN A 51 -5.42 -18.05 19.24
C ASN A 51 -5.60 -19.01 18.05
N TYR A 52 -5.42 -18.53 16.82
CA TYR A 52 -5.49 -19.35 15.62
C TYR A 52 -4.16 -20.09 15.42
N GLN A 53 -4.23 -21.32 14.91
CA GLN A 53 -3.04 -22.12 14.64
C GLN A 53 -2.36 -21.72 13.29
N PHE A 54 -2.99 -20.83 12.51
CA PHE A 54 -2.47 -20.26 11.26
C PHE A 54 -1.96 -18.82 11.37
N ASP A 55 -1.05 -18.44 10.46
CA ASP A 55 -0.42 -17.12 10.43
C ASP A 55 -1.35 -16.05 9.80
N ILE A 56 -1.46 -14.90 10.47
CA ILE A 56 -2.12 -13.69 9.94
C ILE A 56 -1.09 -12.58 9.79
N ILE A 57 -0.81 -12.18 8.55
CA ILE A 57 0.14 -11.13 8.20
C ILE A 57 -0.64 -9.87 7.82
N LEU A 58 -0.46 -8.79 8.58
CA LEU A 58 -1.11 -7.52 8.31
C LEU A 58 -0.18 -6.58 7.53
N SER A 59 -0.66 -6.04 6.42
CA SER A 59 0.05 -5.06 5.60
C SER A 59 -0.73 -3.75 5.50
N GLU A 60 -0.06 -2.61 5.61
CA GLU A 60 -0.68 -1.30 5.47
C GLU A 60 -0.75 -0.88 4.00
N CYS A 61 -1.95 -0.57 3.51
CA CYS A 61 -2.15 -0.15 2.12
C CYS A 61 -1.53 1.24 1.81
N HIS A 62 -1.36 2.07 2.84
CA HIS A 62 -0.94 3.47 2.66
C HIS A 62 0.49 3.61 2.11
N SER A 63 1.40 2.66 2.36
CA SER A 63 2.77 2.75 1.85
C SER A 63 2.84 2.87 0.33
N TYR A 64 1.89 2.28 -0.39
CA TYR A 64 1.91 2.26 -1.85
C TYR A 64 1.27 3.49 -2.49
N ARG A 65 0.29 4.14 -1.84
CA ARG A 65 -0.40 5.31 -2.43
C ARG A 65 0.52 6.49 -2.70
N LYS A 66 1.40 6.81 -1.75
CA LYS A 66 2.39 7.89 -1.92
C LYS A 66 3.39 7.58 -3.02
N PHE A 67 3.82 6.32 -3.12
CA PHE A 67 4.73 5.87 -4.16
C PHE A 67 4.10 5.95 -5.56
N LEU A 68 2.84 5.53 -5.69
CA LEU A 68 2.08 5.62 -6.93
C LEU A 68 1.85 7.07 -7.37
N LEU A 69 1.43 7.94 -6.45
CA LEU A 69 1.27 9.38 -6.72
C LEU A 69 2.59 10.04 -7.12
N CYS A 70 3.68 9.68 -6.44
CA CYS A 70 5.01 10.18 -6.78
C CYS A 70 5.40 9.75 -8.20
N GLY A 71 5.22 8.48 -8.55
CA GLY A 71 5.54 7.97 -9.89
C GLY A 71 4.75 8.67 -11.01
N ILE A 72 3.45 8.88 -10.80
CA ILE A 72 2.60 9.63 -11.76
C ILE A 72 3.09 11.08 -11.89
N LEU A 73 3.40 11.74 -10.77
CA LEU A 73 3.88 13.12 -10.76
C LEU A 73 5.23 13.26 -11.49
N THR A 74 6.13 12.30 -11.32
CA THR A 74 7.43 12.27 -12.04
C THR A 74 7.25 12.08 -13.54
N LEU A 75 6.37 11.16 -13.97
CA LEU A 75 6.06 10.97 -15.39
C LEU A 75 5.48 12.24 -16.02
N PHE A 76 4.57 12.91 -15.32
CA PHE A 76 3.98 14.16 -15.78
C PHE A 76 5.02 15.28 -15.89
N PHE A 77 5.94 15.37 -14.94
CA PHE A 77 7.05 16.33 -14.98
C PHE A 77 7.94 16.10 -16.20
N VAL A 78 8.37 14.86 -16.44
CA VAL A 78 9.22 14.51 -17.60
C VAL A 78 8.51 14.87 -18.91
N PHE A 79 7.22 14.58 -19.01
CA PHE A 79 6.43 14.91 -20.20
C PHE A 79 6.37 16.42 -20.47
N ILE A 80 6.07 17.24 -19.45
CA ILE A 80 6.03 18.69 -19.58
C ILE A 80 7.43 19.24 -19.91
N PHE A 81 8.46 18.75 -19.22
CA PHE A 81 9.83 19.22 -19.42
C PHE A 81 10.32 18.99 -20.85
N HIS A 82 9.97 17.85 -21.45
CA HIS A 82 10.32 17.53 -22.84
C HIS A 82 9.57 18.40 -23.87
N LYS A 83 8.38 18.91 -23.53
CA LYS A 83 7.59 19.79 -24.42
C LYS A 83 8.07 21.24 -24.44
N ILE A 84 8.94 21.64 -23.50
CA ILE A 84 9.43 23.02 -23.42
C ILE A 84 10.66 23.20 -24.32
N PRO A 85 10.62 24.11 -25.31
CA PRO A 85 11.76 24.37 -26.19
C PRO A 85 12.96 24.93 -25.41
N ASP A 86 14.18 24.60 -25.86
CA ASP A 86 15.43 24.92 -25.15
C ASP A 86 15.68 26.42 -24.97
N HIS A 87 15.18 27.23 -25.89
CA HIS A 87 15.29 28.69 -25.82
C HIS A 87 14.44 29.32 -24.69
N ALA A 88 13.50 28.56 -24.12
CA ALA A 88 12.64 28.98 -23.02
C ALA A 88 13.19 28.52 -21.65
N GLY A 89 14.48 28.76 -21.40
CA GLY A 89 15.16 28.34 -20.16
C GLY A 89 14.48 28.83 -18.87
N PHE A 90 13.89 30.02 -18.89
CA PHE A 90 13.11 30.57 -17.77
C PHE A 90 11.88 29.71 -17.42
N LEU A 91 11.14 29.23 -18.44
CA LEU A 91 9.98 28.34 -18.25
C LEU A 91 10.40 26.99 -17.66
N LYS A 92 11.53 26.42 -18.10
CA LYS A 92 12.08 25.19 -17.51
C LYS A 92 12.38 25.36 -16.02
N GLY A 93 12.96 26.50 -15.63
CA GLY A 93 13.21 26.85 -14.23
C GLY A 93 11.93 26.88 -13.38
N ILE A 94 10.87 27.51 -13.88
CA ILE A 94 9.56 27.57 -13.18
C ILE A 94 9.01 26.16 -12.95
N VAL A 95 9.05 25.29 -13.97
CA VAL A 95 8.52 23.92 -13.87
C VAL A 95 9.31 23.08 -12.86
N ILE A 96 10.63 23.25 -12.76
CA ILE A 96 11.47 22.60 -11.74
C ILE A 96 11.06 23.05 -10.33
N VAL A 97 10.88 24.35 -10.10
CA VAL A 97 10.47 24.89 -8.80
C VAL A 97 9.08 24.37 -8.41
N PHE A 98 8.15 24.33 -9.36
CA PHE A 98 6.80 23.82 -9.11
C PHE A 98 6.81 22.32 -8.76
N PHE A 99 7.65 21.52 -9.44
CA PHE A 99 7.83 20.11 -9.13
C PHE A 99 8.41 19.89 -7.73
N LEU A 100 9.43 20.66 -7.34
CA LEU A 100 10.01 20.60 -6.00
C LEU A 100 8.97 20.91 -4.91
N PHE A 101 8.14 21.93 -5.12
CA PHE A 101 7.04 22.25 -4.20
C PHE A 101 6.00 21.14 -4.09
N ALA A 102 5.57 20.58 -5.23
CA ALA A 102 4.63 19.46 -5.27
C ALA A 102 5.19 18.21 -4.58
N PHE A 103 6.47 17.92 -4.79
CA PHE A 103 7.17 16.82 -4.14
C PHE A 103 7.26 17.03 -2.61
N LEU A 104 7.67 18.22 -2.17
CA LEU A 104 7.70 18.57 -0.75
C LEU A 104 6.32 18.45 -0.09
N PHE A 105 5.26 18.84 -0.79
CA PHE A 105 3.89 18.73 -0.28
C PHE A 105 3.44 17.26 -0.14
N LEU A 106 3.74 16.40 -1.11
CA LEU A 106 3.43 14.95 -1.05
C LEU A 106 4.15 14.23 0.10
N PHE A 107 5.39 14.64 0.39
CA PHE A 107 6.20 14.07 1.47
C PHE A 107 6.09 14.80 2.79
N LYS A 108 5.36 15.93 2.86
CA LYS A 108 5.08 16.62 4.11
C LYS A 108 4.37 15.65 5.04
N LYS A 109 5.08 15.22 6.09
CA LYS A 109 4.53 14.36 7.12
C LYS A 109 3.34 15.09 7.74
N LYS A 110 2.13 14.51 7.66
CA LYS A 110 1.04 14.93 8.53
C LYS A 110 1.50 14.61 9.95
N ASN A 111 1.98 15.62 10.68
CA ASN A 111 2.11 15.52 12.12
C ASN A 111 0.69 15.40 12.67
N LYS A 112 0.30 14.16 12.98
CA LYS A 112 -0.85 13.82 13.82
C LYS A 112 -0.29 13.39 15.16
#